data_AF-A0A7S3F3Z9-F1
#
_entry.id   AF-A0A7S3F3Z9-F1
#
_cell.length_a   1.000
_cell.length_b   1.000
_cell.length_c   1.000
_cell.angle_alpha   90.00
_cell.angle_beta   90.00
_cell.angle_gamma   90.00
#
_symmetry.space_group_name_H-M   'P 1'
#
loop_
_entity.id
_entity.type
_entity.pdbx_description
1 polymer ?
#
loop_
_entity_poly.entity_id
_entity_poly.type
_entity_poly.pdbx_seq_one_letter_code
_entity_poly.pdbx_strand_id
1 'polypeptide(L)'
;MTAEPVYDANNPNSNYSLLGGFLGSAVNFHAADGSGYEFLGDMVETLDKANAQVAARMVGPFTKWRKYDASRQAMMKAQLERLLAVKGLSANTYELVSKSLE
;
A
#
# COMPACT_ATOMS: atom_id res chain seq x y z
N MET A 1 16.76 18.55 25.08
CA MET A 1 16.69 18.76 23.62
C MET A 1 15.95 17.56 23.06
N THR A 2 14.70 17.77 22.67
CA THR A 2 13.80 16.74 22.15
C THR A 2 14.36 16.21 20.84
N ALA A 3 14.79 14.95 20.84
CA ALA A 3 15.17 14.27 19.61
C ALA A 3 13.90 14.11 18.78
N GLU A 4 13.74 14.95 17.77
CA GLU A 4 12.77 14.69 16.72
C GLU A 4 13.12 13.34 16.09
N PRO A 5 12.17 12.40 15.97
CA PRO A 5 12.40 11.20 15.20
C PRO A 5 12.55 11.63 13.74
N VAL A 6 13.80 11.77 13.31
CA VAL A 6 14.17 11.96 11.91
C VAL A 6 13.62 10.74 11.19
N TYR A 7 12.54 10.96 10.44
CA TYR A 7 11.92 9.95 9.60
C TYR A 7 12.99 9.44 8.63
N ASP A 8 13.45 8.21 8.84
CA ASP A 8 14.35 7.52 7.93
C ASP A 8 13.53 6.55 7.08
N ALA A 9 13.22 6.98 5.86
CA ALA A 9 12.49 6.19 4.88
C ALA A 9 13.22 4.90 4.47
N ASN A 10 14.52 4.77 4.77
CA ASN A 10 15.30 3.55 4.51
C ASN A 10 15.25 2.55 5.67
N ASN A 11 14.76 2.95 6.85
CA ASN A 11 14.60 2.02 7.96
C ASN A 11 13.26 1.29 7.83
N PRO A 12 13.25 -0.04 7.58
CA PRO A 12 12.03 -0.79 7.43
C PRO A 12 11.11 -0.61 8.65
N ASN A 13 11.67 -0.61 9.87
CA ASN A 13 10.94 -0.48 11.13
C ASN A 13 10.19 0.85 11.27
N SER A 14 10.77 1.95 10.79
CA SER A 14 10.13 3.26 10.79
C SER A 14 8.95 3.31 9.82
N ASN A 15 9.10 2.71 8.62
CA ASN A 15 8.01 2.59 7.66
C ASN A 15 6.88 1.70 8.20
N TYR A 16 7.21 0.59 8.88
CA TYR A 16 6.24 -0.29 9.54
C TYR A 16 5.39 0.44 10.59
N SER A 17 6.01 1.21 11.48
CA SER A 17 5.29 1.92 12.55
C SER A 17 4.35 3.01 12.00
N LEU A 18 4.77 3.73 10.97
CA LEU A 18 3.92 4.73 10.30
C LEU A 18 2.74 4.07 9.58
N LEU A 19 2.98 2.96 8.88
CA LEU A 19 1.93 2.20 8.20
C LEU A 19 0.92 1.61 9.17
N GLY A 20 1.36 1.05 10.29
CA GLY A 20 0.46 0.52 11.33
C GLY A 20 -0.50 1.58 11.86
N GLY A 21 0.00 2.80 12.10
CA GLY A 21 -0.84 3.93 12.51
C GLY A 21 -1.77 4.42 11.40
N PHE A 22 -1.29 4.46 10.15
CA PHE A 22 -2.08 4.92 9.00
C PHE A 22 -3.22 3.96 8.64
N LEU A 23 -2.93 2.66 8.56
CA LEU A 23 -3.92 1.62 8.29
C LEU A 23 -4.93 1.45 9.43
N GLY A 24 -4.54 1.78 10.67
CA GLY A 24 -5.45 1.82 11.82
C GLY A 24 -6.52 2.91 11.72
N SER A 25 -6.29 3.96 10.93
CA SER A 25 -7.26 5.02 10.65
C SER A 25 -8.03 4.72 9.36
N ALA A 26 -9.14 3.99 9.49
CA ALA A 26 -10.01 3.68 8.36
C ALA A 26 -10.48 4.95 7.61
N VAL A 27 -10.64 6.08 8.32
CA VAL A 27 -11.03 7.37 7.74
C VAL A 27 -9.96 7.93 6.80
N ASN A 28 -8.68 7.82 7.17
CA ASN A 28 -7.58 8.32 6.36
C ASN A 28 -7.26 7.36 5.20
N PHE A 29 -7.40 6.05 5.43
CA PHE A 29 -7.20 5.06 4.37
C PHE A 29 -8.29 5.15 3.29
N HIS A 30 -9.54 5.34 3.70
CA HIS A 30 -10.69 5.51 2.82
C HIS A 30 -11.04 7.00 2.60
N ALA A 31 -10.03 7.87 2.60
CA ALA A 31 -10.23 9.27 2.25
C ALA A 31 -10.90 9.38 0.87
N ALA A 32 -11.88 10.28 0.75
CA ALA A 32 -12.69 10.42 -0.45
C ALA A 32 -11.91 10.94 -1.67
N ASP A 33 -10.73 11.53 -1.42
CA ASP A 33 -9.79 12.00 -2.44
C ASP A 33 -8.86 10.89 -2.97
N GLY A 34 -8.87 9.71 -2.35
CA GLY A 34 -8.01 8.58 -2.73
C GLY A 34 -6.57 8.69 -2.24
N SER A 35 -6.22 9.73 -1.47
CA SER A 35 -4.87 9.96 -0.94
C SER A 35 -4.34 8.78 -0.12
N GLY A 36 -5.22 8.11 0.62
CA GLY A 36 -4.85 6.92 1.39
C GLY A 36 -4.53 5.68 0.55
N TYR A 37 -5.09 5.58 -0.66
CA TYR A 37 -4.75 4.51 -1.59
C TYR A 37 -3.41 4.81 -2.27
N GLU A 38 -3.15 6.05 -2.68
CA GLU A 38 -1.85 6.45 -3.23
C GLU A 38 -0.72 6.22 -2.24
N PHE A 39 -0.91 6.65 -0.98
CA PHE A 39 0.08 6.44 0.07
C PHE A 39 0.38 4.95 0.30
N LEU A 40 -0.65 4.10 0.33
CA LEU A 40 -0.44 2.65 0.47
C LEU A 40 0.29 2.07 -0.74
N GLY A 41 -0.02 2.53 -1.97
CA GLY A 41 0.68 2.12 -3.18
C GLY A 41 2.18 2.43 -3.13
N ASP A 42 2.55 3.66 -2.76
CA ASP A 42 3.95 4.09 -2.62
C ASP A 42 4.70 3.29 -1.56
N MET A 43 4.01 3.01 -0.45
CA MET A 43 4.55 2.20 0.64
C MET A 43 4.75 0.75 0.23
N VAL A 44 3.82 0.16 -0.54
CA VAL A 44 3.98 -1.20 -1.08
C VAL A 44 5.22 -1.27 -1.97
N GLU A 45 5.43 -0.31 -2.87
CA GLU A 45 6.62 -0.29 -3.73
C GLU A 45 7.92 -0.20 -2.91
N THR A 46 7.93 0.66 -1.89
CA THR A 46 9.10 0.85 -1.02
C THR A 46 9.37 -0.41 -0.19
N LEU A 47 8.32 -0.99 0.39
CA LEU A 47 8.43 -2.19 1.21
C LEU A 47 8.73 -3.44 0.39
N ASP A 48 8.29 -3.54 -0.85
CA ASP A 48 8.54 -4.72 -1.68
C ASP A 48 10.05 -4.94 -1.91
N LYS A 49 10.79 -3.84 -2.08
CA LYS A 49 12.27 -3.83 -2.18
C LYS A 49 12.97 -4.30 -0.90
N ALA A 50 12.36 -4.06 0.26
CA ALA A 50 12.93 -4.42 1.56
C ALA A 50 12.44 -5.79 2.08
N ASN A 51 11.16 -6.09 1.89
CA ASN A 51 10.45 -7.27 2.37
C ASN A 51 9.14 -7.52 1.58
N ALA A 52 9.24 -8.32 0.52
CA ALA A 52 8.13 -8.77 -0.30
C ALA A 52 6.96 -9.44 0.46
N GLN A 53 7.21 -10.15 1.57
CA GLN A 53 6.13 -10.78 2.33
C GLN A 53 5.22 -9.74 3.00
N VAL A 54 5.81 -8.65 3.44
CA VAL A 54 5.05 -7.54 4.03
C VAL A 54 4.30 -6.81 2.95
N ALA A 55 4.96 -6.47 1.84
CA ALA A 55 4.31 -5.81 0.71
C ALA A 55 3.05 -6.57 0.26
N ALA A 56 3.14 -7.90 0.12
CA ALA A 56 1.99 -8.75 -0.19
C ALA A 56 0.87 -8.66 0.87
N ARG A 57 1.19 -8.61 2.18
CA ARG A 57 0.19 -8.38 3.24
C ARG A 57 -0.48 -7.00 3.12
N MET A 58 0.29 -5.98 2.76
CA MET A 58 -0.19 -4.61 2.58
C MET A 58 -1.08 -4.44 1.34
N VAL A 59 -0.90 -5.27 0.31
CA VAL A 59 -1.82 -5.33 -0.85
C VAL A 59 -3.14 -6.02 -0.50
N GLY A 60 -3.19 -6.82 0.56
CA GLY A 60 -4.38 -7.54 1.03
C GLY A 60 -5.69 -6.73 1.06
N PRO A 61 -5.73 -5.51 1.63
CA PRO A 61 -6.90 -4.64 1.58
C PRO A 61 -7.33 -4.26 0.17
N PHE A 62 -6.39 -3.98 -0.74
CA PHE A 62 -6.69 -3.68 -2.14
C PHE A 62 -7.35 -4.86 -2.85
N THR A 63 -7.00 -6.11 -2.53
CA THR A 63 -7.63 -7.30 -3.16
C THR A 63 -9.15 -7.37 -2.95
N LYS A 64 -9.68 -6.71 -1.90
CA LYS A 64 -11.12 -6.67 -1.57
C LYS A 64 -11.86 -5.50 -2.21
N TRP A 65 -11.23 -4.78 -3.14
CA TRP A 65 -11.77 -3.58 -3.79
C TRP A 65 -13.20 -3.76 -4.32
N ARG A 66 -13.52 -4.92 -4.91
CA ARG A 66 -14.87 -5.27 -5.43
C ARG A 66 -16.02 -5.18 -4.41
N LYS A 67 -15.72 -5.13 -3.11
CA LYS A 67 -16.72 -5.00 -2.03
C LYS A 67 -17.10 -3.55 -1.69
N TYR A 68 -16.35 -2.58 -2.21
CA TYR A 68 -16.57 -1.16 -1.93
C TYR A 68 -17.45 -0.50 -3.00
N ASP A 69 -17.83 0.76 -2.80
CA ASP A 69 -18.58 1.53 -3.79
C ASP A 69 -17.76 1.80 -5.07
N ALA A 70 -18.44 2.17 -6.15
CA ALA A 70 -17.82 2.35 -7.47
C ALA A 70 -16.66 3.35 -7.51
N SER A 71 -16.72 4.41 -6.68
CA SER A 71 -15.65 5.42 -6.62
C SER A 71 -14.39 4.82 -6.00
N ARG A 72 -14.54 4.14 -4.86
CA ARG A 72 -13.42 3.44 -4.19
C ARG A 72 -12.86 2.30 -5.03
N GLN A 73 -13.74 1.55 -5.70
CA GLN A 73 -13.33 0.50 -6.63
C GLN A 73 -12.39 1.05 -7.70
N ALA A 74 -12.76 2.16 -8.35
CA ALA A 74 -11.95 2.78 -9.38
C ALA A 74 -10.57 3.22 -8.85
N MET A 75 -10.53 3.86 -7.67
CA MET A 75 -9.26 4.32 -7.08
C MET A 75 -8.35 3.15 -6.66
N MET A 76 -8.90 2.12 -6.01
CA MET A 76 -8.12 0.95 -5.62
C MET A 76 -7.63 0.15 -6.83
N LYS A 77 -8.47 -0.02 -7.85
CA LYS A 77 -8.10 -0.68 -9.10
C LYS A 77 -6.97 0.07 -9.81
N ALA A 78 -7.03 1.41 -9.85
CA ALA A 78 -5.96 2.23 -10.40
C ALA A 78 -4.62 2.01 -9.66
N GLN A 79 -4.65 1.86 -8.33
CA GLN A 79 -3.43 1.54 -7.57
C GLN A 79 -2.92 0.10 -7.83
N LEU A 80 -3.82 -0.88 -7.96
CA LEU A 80 -3.42 -2.24 -8.36
C LEU A 80 -2.77 -2.27 -9.75
N GLU A 81 -3.36 -1.58 -10.73
CA GLU A 81 -2.81 -1.44 -12.08
C GLU A 81 -1.46 -0.71 -12.07
N ARG A 82 -1.32 0.34 -11.26
CA ARG A 82 -0.05 1.04 -11.04
C ARG A 82 1.02 0.12 -10.47
N LEU A 83 0.70 -0.65 -9.44
CA LEU A 83 1.63 -1.61 -8.82
C LEU A 83 2.07 -2.68 -9.83
N LEU A 84 1.15 -3.18 -10.66
CA LEU A 84 1.47 -4.16 -11.70
C LEU A 84 2.47 -3.60 -12.74
N ALA A 85 2.45 -2.28 -12.96
CA ALA A 85 3.38 -1.59 -13.86
C ALA A 85 4.76 -1.29 -13.21
N VAL A 86 4.94 -1.52 -11.91
CA VAL A 86 6.22 -1.31 -11.22
C VAL A 86 7.25 -2.33 -11.69
N LYS A 87 8.35 -1.84 -12.26
CA LYS A 87 9.48 -2.69 -12.65
C LYS A 87 10.21 -3.19 -11.42
N GLY A 88 10.41 -4.51 -11.35
CA GLY A 88 11.11 -5.15 -10.24
C GLY A 88 10.24 -5.47 -9.03
N LEU A 89 8.92 -5.40 -9.18
CA LEU A 89 7.98 -5.92 -8.18
C LEU A 89 8.25 -7.42 -7.95
N SER A 90 8.27 -7.83 -6.70
CA SER A 90 8.49 -9.23 -6.33
C SER A 90 7.41 -10.13 -6.90
N ALA A 91 7.77 -11.37 -7.23
CA ALA A 91 6.85 -12.34 -7.83
C ALA A 91 5.60 -12.56 -6.97
N ASN A 92 5.75 -12.58 -5.64
CA ASN A 92 4.64 -12.81 -4.70
C ASN A 92 3.65 -11.63 -4.70
N THR A 93 4.15 -10.39 -4.69
CA THR A 93 3.28 -9.20 -4.74
C THR A 93 2.64 -9.08 -6.13
N TYR A 94 3.40 -9.33 -7.20
CA TYR A 94 2.89 -9.33 -8.57
C TYR A 94 1.76 -10.33 -8.77
N GLU A 95 1.93 -11.59 -8.33
CA GLU A 95 0.91 -12.63 -8.47
C GLU A 95 -0.38 -12.25 -7.71
N LEU A 96 -0.25 -11.68 -6.51
CA LEU A 96 -1.41 -11.24 -5.72
C LEU A 96 -2.15 -10.08 -6.39
N VAL A 97 -1.43 -9.08 -6.91
CA VAL A 97 -2.01 -7.93 -7.61
C VAL A 97 -2.69 -8.40 -8.91
N SER A 98 -2.03 -9.24 -9.70
CA SER A 98 -2.56 -9.78 -10.95
C SER A 98 -3.86 -10.56 -10.69
N LYS A 99 -3.86 -11.51 -9.74
CA LYS A 99 -5.06 -12.28 -9.38
C LYS A 99 -6.21 -11.43 -8.84
N SER A 100 -5.90 -10.26 -8.29
CA SER A 100 -6.92 -9.33 -7.78
C SER A 100 -7.60 -8.53 -8.89
N LEU A 101 -6.95 -8.41 -10.05
CA LEU A 101 -7.48 -7.71 -11.23
C LEU A 101 -8.26 -8.64 -12.17
N GLU A 102 -7.95 -9.95 -12.16
CA GLU A 102 -8.71 -11.01 -12.83
C GLU A 102 -10.13 -11.18 -12.26
#